data_AF-A0A1Y5D4M4-F1
#
_entry.id   AF-A0A1Y5D4M4-F1
#
_cell.length_a   1.000
_cell.length_b   1.000
_cell.length_c   1.000
_cell.angle_alpha   90.00
_cell.angle_beta   90.00
_cell.angle_gamma   90.00
#
_symmetry.space_group_name_H-M   'P 1'
#
loop_
_entity.id
_entity.type
_entity.pdbx_description
1 polymer ?
#
loop_
_entity_poly.entity_id
_entity_poly.type
_entity_poly.pdbx_seq_one_letter_code
_entity_poly.pdbx_strand_id
1 'polypeptide(L)'
;MRRQFLLYFILLTVSFASIAKPKFLVKHQRNEQNLAEIQITNQTTKALICYVAIDGHKIRFRLQPRQPSKWYRATDASFNHKNFSTWCDYLSLHPQYQLPV
;
A
#
# COMPACT_ATOMS: atom_id res chain seq x y z
N MET A 1 -14.85 -0.86 46.43
CA MET A 1 -14.00 -1.91 45.83
C MET A 1 -14.63 -2.63 44.62
N ARG A 2 -15.82 -3.24 44.71
CA ARG A 2 -16.41 -4.05 43.61
C ARG A 2 -16.73 -3.27 42.31
N ARG A 3 -17.17 -2.01 42.43
CA ARG A 3 -17.53 -1.14 41.29
C ARG A 3 -16.32 -0.54 40.56
N GLN A 4 -15.22 -0.29 41.27
CA GLN A 4 -13.93 0.12 40.68
C GLN A 4 -13.32 -1.02 39.86
N PHE A 5 -13.40 -2.26 40.36
CA PHE A 5 -12.92 -3.45 39.65
C PHE A 5 -13.68 -3.68 38.33
N LEU A 6 -14.99 -3.45 38.32
CA LEU A 6 -15.82 -3.52 37.11
C LEU A 6 -15.45 -2.44 36.07
N LEU A 7 -15.16 -1.21 36.52
CA LEU A 7 -14.69 -0.14 35.63
C LEU A 7 -13.32 -0.44 35.02
N TYR A 8 -12.38 -0.98 35.80
CA TYR A 8 -11.08 -1.43 35.30
C TYR A 8 -11.22 -2.58 34.30
N PHE A 9 -12.14 -3.52 34.55
CA PHE A 9 -12.39 -4.65 33.64
C PHE A 9 -12.96 -4.20 32.29
N ILE A 10 -13.88 -3.23 32.27
CA ILE A 10 -14.43 -2.66 31.03
C ILE A 10 -13.33 -1.94 30.24
N LEU A 11 -12.48 -1.15 30.90
CA LEU A 11 -11.38 -0.42 30.26
C LEU A 11 -10.34 -1.36 29.60
N LEU A 12 -10.12 -2.55 30.18
CA LEU A 12 -9.20 -3.57 29.65
C LEU A 12 -9.70 -4.21 28.34
N THR A 13 -11.02 -4.35 28.17
CA THR A 13 -11.60 -5.05 27.00
C THR A 13 -11.62 -4.26 25.70
N VAL A 14 -11.43 -2.93 25.72
CA VAL A 14 -11.42 -2.08 24.50
C VAL A 14 -10.06 -2.11 23.79
N SER A 15 -9.14 -2.95 24.27
CA SER A 15 -7.76 -2.95 23.80
C SER A 15 -7.60 -3.81 22.54
N PHE A 16 -7.46 -3.11 21.41
CA PHE A 16 -6.73 -3.49 20.18
C PHE A 16 -7.49 -4.22 19.05
N ALA A 17 -8.32 -3.49 18.31
CA ALA A 17 -8.47 -3.76 16.87
C ALA A 17 -7.32 -3.07 16.12
N SER A 18 -6.22 -3.79 15.83
CA SER A 18 -5.11 -3.24 15.03
C SER A 18 -5.30 -3.59 13.55
N ILE A 19 -5.47 -2.56 12.72
CA ILE A 19 -5.45 -2.73 11.26
C ILE A 19 -3.99 -2.63 10.82
N ALA A 20 -3.37 -3.77 10.55
CA ALA A 20 -2.00 -3.82 10.03
C ALA A 20 -1.97 -3.42 8.55
N LYS A 21 -0.93 -2.68 8.14
CA LYS A 21 -0.69 -2.42 6.72
C LYS A 21 -0.47 -3.74 5.96
N PRO A 22 -0.92 -3.86 4.70
CA PRO A 22 -0.69 -5.05 3.91
C PRO A 22 0.81 -5.23 3.63
N LYS A 23 1.24 -6.49 3.52
CA LYS A 23 2.62 -6.83 3.13
C LYS A 23 2.78 -6.74 1.61
N PHE A 24 3.66 -5.87 1.15
CA PHE A 24 4.04 -5.76 -0.25
C PHE A 24 5.55 -5.51 -0.40
N LEU A 25 6.11 -5.88 -1.55
CA LEU A 25 7.49 -5.58 -1.91
C LEU A 25 7.53 -4.49 -2.97
N VAL A 26 8.53 -3.62 -2.89
CA VAL A 26 8.84 -2.65 -3.93
C VAL A 26 10.21 -3.00 -4.50
N LYS A 27 10.27 -3.23 -5.80
CA LYS A 27 11.53 -3.35 -6.56
C LYS A 27 11.79 -2.03 -7.27
N HIS A 28 13.04 -1.58 -7.23
CA HIS A 28 13.52 -0.40 -7.94
C HIS A 28 14.64 -0.83 -8.88
N GLN A 29 14.62 -0.32 -10.11
CA GLN A 29 15.71 -0.51 -11.05
C GLN A 29 15.78 0.67 -12.04
N ARG A 30 16.75 0.59 -12.96
CA ARG A 30 16.76 1.40 -14.18
C ARG A 30 16.54 0.49 -15.38
N ASN A 31 15.76 0.95 -16.34
CA ASN A 31 15.56 0.24 -17.60
C ASN A 31 16.70 0.52 -18.60
N GLU A 32 16.58 -0.05 -19.80
CA GLU A 32 17.55 0.10 -20.89
C GLU A 32 17.74 1.55 -21.34
N GLN A 33 16.73 2.41 -21.14
CA GLN A 33 16.78 3.85 -21.43
C GLN A 33 17.32 4.67 -20.24
N ASN A 34 17.87 4.02 -19.22
CA ASN A 34 18.41 4.64 -18.01
C ASN A 34 17.34 5.42 -17.19
N LEU A 35 16.06 5.14 -17.39
CA LEU A 35 14.96 5.73 -16.62
C LEU A 35 14.73 4.90 -15.36
N ALA A 36 14.52 5.57 -14.22
CA ALA A 36 14.14 4.89 -13.00
C ALA A 36 12.74 4.27 -13.15
N GLU A 37 12.58 3.03 -12.70
CA GLU A 37 11.30 2.34 -12.69
C GLU A 37 11.10 1.49 -11.45
N ILE A 38 9.83 1.27 -11.12
CA ILE A 38 9.43 0.52 -9.94
C ILE A 38 8.35 -0.50 -10.23
N GLN A 39 8.36 -1.58 -9.46
CA GLN A 39 7.32 -2.60 -9.47
C GLN A 39 6.93 -2.94 -8.04
N ILE A 40 5.62 -2.91 -7.78
CA ILE A 40 5.05 -3.33 -6.50
C ILE A 40 4.52 -4.76 -6.64
N THR A 41 4.87 -5.64 -5.70
CA THR A 41 4.35 -7.01 -5.62
C THR A 41 3.53 -7.19 -4.35
N ASN A 42 2.28 -7.59 -4.49
CA ASN A 42 1.41 -7.92 -3.36
C ASN A 42 1.81 -9.28 -2.79
N GLN A 43 2.20 -9.33 -1.52
CA GLN A 43 2.55 -10.59 -0.85
C GLN A 43 1.40 -11.17 -0.02
N THR A 44 0.24 -10.52 -0.03
CA THR A 44 -0.95 -10.97 0.68
C THR A 44 -1.86 -11.82 -0.22
N THR A 45 -2.83 -12.48 0.40
CA THR A 45 -3.91 -13.22 -0.28
C THR A 45 -5.13 -12.35 -0.60
N LYS A 46 -5.07 -11.04 -0.33
CA LYS A 46 -6.17 -10.09 -0.55
C LYS A 46 -5.79 -9.11 -1.63
N ALA A 47 -6.78 -8.63 -2.38
CA ALA A 47 -6.55 -7.56 -3.34
C ALA A 47 -6.22 -6.26 -2.60
N LEU A 48 -5.28 -5.50 -3.13
CA LEU A 48 -4.88 -4.21 -2.60
C LEU A 48 -5.28 -3.09 -3.56
N ILE A 49 -5.53 -1.92 -3.01
CA ILE A 49 -5.50 -0.66 -3.75
C ILE A 49 -4.13 -0.05 -3.51
N CYS A 50 -3.41 0.28 -4.58
CA CYS A 50 -2.08 0.87 -4.49
C CYS A 50 -2.04 2.19 -5.26
N TYR A 51 -1.12 3.06 -4.88
CA TYR A 51 -0.66 4.12 -5.75
C TYR A 51 0.85 4.18 -5.82
N VAL A 52 1.30 4.72 -6.93
CA VAL A 52 2.69 5.06 -7.21
C VAL A 52 2.70 6.54 -7.58
N ALA A 53 3.43 7.35 -6.82
CA ALA A 53 3.65 8.75 -7.12
C ALA A 53 5.01 8.92 -7.80
N ILE A 54 5.00 9.43 -9.02
CA ILE A 54 6.19 9.68 -9.85
C ILE A 54 5.98 11.03 -10.53
N ASP A 55 7.02 11.86 -10.59
CA ASP A 55 6.99 13.14 -11.31
C ASP A 55 5.83 14.05 -10.88
N GLY A 56 5.49 14.03 -9.59
CA GLY A 56 4.36 14.79 -9.02
C GLY A 56 2.96 14.18 -9.29
N HIS A 57 2.85 13.10 -10.04
CA HIS A 57 1.58 12.47 -10.42
C HIS A 57 1.33 11.17 -9.66
N LYS A 58 0.12 10.97 -9.15
CA LYS A 58 -0.30 9.74 -8.45
C LYS A 58 -1.05 8.80 -9.38
N ILE A 59 -0.44 7.67 -9.71
CA ILE A 59 -1.04 6.60 -10.51
C ILE A 59 -1.63 5.57 -9.55
N ARG A 60 -2.97 5.46 -9.52
CA ARG A 60 -3.70 4.49 -8.70
C ARG A 60 -4.02 3.23 -9.50
N PHE A 61 -3.96 2.07 -8.86
CA PHE A 61 -4.28 0.79 -9.49
C PHE A 61 -4.65 -0.28 -8.47
N ARG A 62 -5.45 -1.26 -8.90
CA ARG A 62 -5.68 -2.48 -8.12
C ARG A 62 -4.54 -3.45 -8.31
N LEU A 63 -4.13 -4.09 -7.22
CA LEU A 63 -3.10 -5.12 -7.23
C LEU A 63 -3.67 -6.43 -6.71
N GLN A 64 -3.72 -7.42 -7.61
CA GLN A 64 -4.29 -8.73 -7.31
C GLN A 64 -3.46 -9.49 -6.26
N PRO A 65 -4.06 -10.43 -5.53
CA PRO A 65 -3.36 -11.28 -4.57
C PRO A 65 -2.13 -11.96 -5.18
N ARG A 66 -0.98 -11.93 -4.50
CA ARG A 66 0.26 -12.60 -4.93
C ARG A 66 0.76 -12.22 -6.33
N GLN A 67 0.33 -11.08 -6.89
CA GLN A 67 0.72 -10.63 -8.22
C GLN A 67 1.64 -9.40 -8.17
N PRO A 68 2.58 -9.29 -9.12
CA PRO A 68 3.28 -8.05 -9.40
C PRO A 68 2.39 -7.08 -10.19
N SER A 69 2.66 -5.79 -10.02
CA SER A 69 2.15 -4.76 -10.91
C SER A 69 2.98 -4.68 -12.20
N LYS A 70 2.47 -3.94 -13.19
CA LYS A 70 3.33 -3.47 -14.28
C LYS A 70 4.45 -2.58 -13.74
N TRP A 71 5.52 -2.44 -14.52
CA TRP A 71 6.56 -1.46 -14.23
C TRP A 71 6.02 -0.04 -14.44
N TYR A 72 6.26 0.83 -13.46
CA TYR A 72 5.99 2.26 -13.55
C TYR A 72 7.33 2.99 -13.63
N ARG A 73 7.55 3.70 -14.73
CA ARG A 73 8.79 4.46 -14.99
C ARG A 73 8.58 5.95 -14.82
N ALA A 74 9.65 6.65 -14.47
CA ALA A 74 9.72 8.11 -14.54
C ALA A 74 9.75 8.60 -15.99
N THR A 75 9.39 9.87 -16.18
CA THR A 75 9.44 10.54 -17.49
C THR A 75 10.85 10.99 -17.87
N ASP A 76 11.74 11.15 -16.89
CA ASP A 76 13.09 11.70 -17.10
C ASP A 76 14.18 10.90 -16.35
N ALA A 77 15.40 10.89 -16.91
CA ALA A 77 16.54 10.12 -16.40
C ALA A 77 17.20 10.72 -15.15
N SER A 78 16.90 11.98 -14.81
CA SER A 78 17.35 12.63 -13.57
C SER A 78 16.68 12.05 -12.32
N PHE A 79 15.49 11.46 -12.46
CA PHE A 79 14.79 10.81 -11.35
C PHE A 79 15.48 9.51 -10.93
N ASN A 80 15.37 9.21 -9.64
CA ASN A 80 15.87 7.99 -9.02
C ASN A 80 14.83 7.43 -8.03
N HIS A 81 15.12 6.27 -7.42
CA HIS A 81 14.20 5.58 -6.51
C HIS A 81 13.65 6.43 -5.35
N LYS A 82 14.38 7.46 -4.89
CA LYS A 82 13.94 8.37 -3.81
C LYS A 82 12.85 9.33 -4.26
N ASN A 83 12.69 9.52 -5.56
CA ASN A 83 11.64 10.36 -6.14
C ASN A 83 10.29 9.64 -6.24
N PHE A 84 10.23 8.35 -5.90
CA PHE A 84 9.02 7.55 -5.94
C PHE A 84 8.40 7.49 -4.53
N SER A 85 7.09 7.73 -4.44
CA SER A 85 6.33 7.39 -3.23
C SER A 85 5.36 6.26 -3.55
N THR A 86 5.31 5.25 -2.69
CA THR A 86 4.43 4.11 -2.86
C THR A 86 3.57 3.91 -1.63
N TRP A 87 2.34 3.46 -1.86
CA TRP A 87 1.42 3.12 -0.79
C TRP A 87 0.46 2.07 -1.29
N CYS A 88 0.12 1.12 -0.41
CA CYS A 88 -0.91 0.12 -0.65
C CYS A 88 -1.72 -0.08 0.61
N ASP A 89 -2.99 -0.38 0.43
CA ASP A 89 -3.90 -0.77 1.50
C ASP A 89 -4.89 -1.84 1.01
N TYR A 90 -5.56 -2.51 1.93
CA TYR A 90 -6.56 -3.52 1.58
C TYR A 90 -7.72 -2.90 0.81
N LEU A 91 -8.04 -3.48 -0.36
CA LEU A 91 -9.13 -2.96 -1.19
C LEU A 91 -10.48 -2.93 -0.46
N SER A 92 -10.70 -3.86 0.48
CA SER A 92 -11.91 -3.92 1.30
C SER A 92 -12.14 -2.69 2.19
N LEU A 93 -11.08 -1.95 2.49
CA LEU A 93 -11.16 -0.72 3.30
C LEU A 93 -11.50 0.52 2.47
N HIS A 94 -11.51 0.39 1.14
CA HIS A 94 -11.72 1.52 0.20
C HIS A 94 -12.81 1.18 -0.83
N PRO A 95 -14.10 1.20 -0.41
CA PRO A 95 -15.22 0.78 -1.26
C PRO A 95 -15.35 1.59 -2.56
N GLN A 96 -14.95 2.86 -2.56
CA GLN A 96 -14.93 3.73 -3.73
C GLN A 96 -14.06 3.21 -4.88
N TYR A 97 -13.15 2.27 -4.60
CA TYR A 97 -12.30 1.64 -5.60
C TYR A 97 -12.68 0.18 -5.86
N GLN A 98 -13.87 -0.31 -5.53
CA GLN A 98 -14.29 -1.70 -5.78
C GLN A 98 -14.76 -1.94 -7.24
N LEU A 99 -15.36 -0.96 -7.90
CA LEU A 99 -15.83 -1.06 -9.29
C LEU A 99 -14.70 -0.70 -10.27
N PRO A 100 -14.34 -1.56 -11.24
CA PRO A 100 -13.25 -1.27 -12.17
C PRO A 100 -13.50 0.07 -12.89
N VAL A 101 -12.45 0.90 -12.99
CA VAL A 101 -12.40 2.08 -13.86
C VAL A 101 -11.90 1.61 -15.21
#